data_AF-A0A944W1V8-F1
#
_entry.id   AF-A0A944W1V8-F1
#
_cell.length_a   1.000
_cell.length_b   1.000
_cell.length_c   1.000
_cell.angle_alpha   90.00
_cell.angle_beta   90.00
_cell.angle_gamma   90.00
#
_symmetry.space_group_name_H-M   'P 1'
#
loop_
_entity.id
_entity.type
_entity.pdbx_description
1 polymer ?
#
loop_
_entity_poly.entity_id
_entity_poly.type
_entity_poly.pdbx_seq_one_letter_code
_entity_poly.pdbx_strand_id
1 'polypeptide(L)' 'MPSERVQRWIDRLLDEAEAAADGRNWDAVLDLCDQVLRIDPDNEDAQTFLAAARRDTGVYPIASGR' A
#
# COMPACT_ATOMS: atom_id res chain seq x y z
N MET A 1 20.51 1.87 4.42
CA MET A 1 19.84 3.19 4.52
C MET A 1 19.36 3.56 3.12
N PRO A 2 18.04 3.57 2.87
CA PRO A 2 17.52 4.10 1.61
C PRO A 2 17.98 5.56 1.45
N SER A 3 18.33 5.94 0.22
CA SER A 3 18.79 7.30 -0.06
C SER A 3 17.66 8.29 0.23
N GLU A 4 17.97 9.53 0.64
CA GLU A 4 16.95 10.57 0.90
C GLU A 4 15.95 10.76 -0.26
N ARG A 5 16.41 10.48 -1.50
CA ARG A 5 15.57 10.49 -2.70
C ARG A 5 14.52 9.37 -2.72
N VAL A 6 14.90 8.18 -2.26
CA VAL A 6 14.00 7.02 -2.16
C VAL A 6 12.97 7.26 -1.07
N GLN A 7 13.39 7.83 0.07
CA GLN A 7 12.47 8.15 1.16
C GLN A 7 11.41 9.15 0.72
N ARG A 8 11.78 10.22 -0.01
CA ARG A 8 10.79 11.17 -0.57
C ARG A 8 9.85 10.52 -1.60
N TRP A 9 10.31 9.51 -2.30
CA TRP A 9 9.46 8.81 -3.26
C TRP A 9 8.43 7.93 -2.53
N ILE A 10 8.84 7.24 -1.46
CA ILE A 10 7.94 6.48 -0.58
C ILE A 10 6.91 7.42 0.07
N ASP A 11 7.35 8.54 0.63
CA ASP A 11 6.49 9.53 1.29
C ASP A 11 5.39 10.03 0.33
N ARG A 12 5.76 10.30 -0.93
CA ARG A 12 4.81 10.66 -1.97
C ARG A 12 3.82 9.54 -2.30
N LEU A 13 4.28 8.29 -2.40
CA LEU A 13 3.40 7.14 -2.66
C LEU A 13 2.41 6.91 -1.50
N LEU A 14 2.85 7.14 -0.26
CA LEU A 14 2.00 7.04 0.94
C LEU A 14 0.95 8.15 0.97
N ASP A 15 1.31 9.39 0.62
CA ASP A 15 0.37 10.51 0.49
C ASP A 15 -0.70 10.23 -0.59
N GLU A 16 -0.30 9.68 -1.74
CA GLU A 16 -1.22 9.23 -2.78
C GLU A 16 -2.13 8.08 -2.29
N ALA A 17 -1.59 7.16 -1.46
CA ALA A 17 -2.37 6.06 -0.89
C ALA A 17 -3.39 6.56 0.14
N GLU A 18 -3.03 7.54 0.96
CA GLU A 18 -3.96 8.18 1.90
C GLU A 18 -5.10 8.89 1.17
N ALA A 19 -4.79 9.67 0.13
CA ALA A 19 -5.80 10.33 -0.69
C ALA A 19 -6.74 9.32 -1.39
N ALA A 20 -6.19 8.19 -1.85
CA ALA A 20 -6.99 7.10 -2.40
C ALA A 20 -7.90 6.46 -1.34
N ALA A 21 -7.40 6.28 -0.12
CA ALA A 21 -8.18 5.75 1.00
C ALA A 21 -9.34 6.68 1.40
N ASP A 22 -9.12 8.01 1.41
CA ASP A 22 -10.18 9.00 1.64
C ASP A 22 -11.28 8.90 0.56
N GLY A 23 -10.88 8.70 -0.69
CA GLY A 23 -11.77 8.42 -1.81
C GLY A 23 -12.41 7.02 -1.83
N ARG A 24 -12.15 6.17 -0.82
CA ARG A 24 -12.52 4.73 -0.79
C ARG A 24 -12.02 3.93 -2.00
N ASN A 25 -10.98 4.41 -2.67
CA ASN A 25 -10.34 3.76 -3.80
C ASN A 25 -9.30 2.75 -3.33
N TRP A 26 -9.76 1.71 -2.62
CA TRP A 26 -8.88 0.71 -1.99
C TRP A 26 -8.04 -0.09 -2.99
N ASP A 27 -8.48 -0.22 -4.23
CA ASP A 27 -7.68 -0.84 -5.31
C ASP A 27 -6.39 -0.06 -5.57
N ALA A 28 -6.48 1.27 -5.64
CA ALA A 28 -5.33 2.15 -5.78
C ALA A 28 -4.44 2.13 -4.52
N VAL A 29 -5.04 2.06 -3.33
CA VAL A 29 -4.29 1.90 -2.07
C VAL A 29 -3.45 0.63 -2.09
N LEU A 30 -4.02 -0.50 -2.54
CA LEU A 30 -3.30 -1.77 -2.64
C LEU A 30 -2.12 -1.69 -3.60
N ASP A 31 -2.31 -1.09 -4.78
CA ASP A 31 -1.25 -0.94 -5.78
C ASP A 31 -0.12 -0.02 -5.27
N LEU A 32 -0.47 1.13 -4.68
CA LEU A 32 0.50 2.09 -4.12
C LEU A 32 1.29 1.49 -2.95
N CYS A 33 0.62 0.78 -2.04
CA CYS A 33 1.30 0.10 -0.94
C CYS A 33 2.20 -1.04 -1.42
N ASP A 34 1.82 -1.81 -2.45
CA ASP A 34 2.68 -2.83 -3.04
C ASP A 34 3.94 -2.22 -3.66
N GLN A 35 3.81 -1.07 -4.34
CA GLN A 35 4.95 -0.31 -4.85
C GLN A 35 5.89 0.15 -3.74
N VAL A 36 5.36 0.66 -2.63
CA VAL A 36 6.17 1.05 -1.45
C VAL A 36 6.90 -0.16 -0.88
N LEU A 37 6.22 -1.29 -0.67
CA LEU A 37 6.83 -2.50 -0.10
C LEU A 37 7.89 -3.14 -0.99
N ARG A 38 7.84 -2.93 -2.32
CA ARG A 38 8.92 -3.33 -3.23
C ARG A 38 10.19 -2.52 -3.04
N ILE A 39 10.06 -1.26 -2.61
CA ILE A 39 11.17 -0.34 -2.38
C ILE A 39 11.70 -0.50 -0.95
N ASP A 40 10.77 -0.54 0.01
CA ASP A 40 11.01 -0.68 1.44
C ASP A 40 10.03 -1.70 2.04
N PRO A 41 10.42 -2.99 2.09
CA PRO A 41 9.56 -4.04 2.61
C PRO A 41 9.31 -3.94 4.11
N ASP A 42 10.11 -3.16 4.85
CA ASP A 42 9.97 -2.96 6.30
C ASP A 42 9.04 -1.78 6.63
N ASN A 43 8.43 -1.15 5.62
CA ASN A 43 7.64 0.05 5.80
C ASN A 43 6.31 -0.25 6.53
N GLU A 44 6.22 0.15 7.79
CA GLU A 44 5.06 -0.12 8.66
C GLU A 44 3.77 0.57 8.15
N ASP A 45 3.89 1.77 7.59
CA ASP A 45 2.75 2.52 7.06
C ASP A 45 2.12 1.78 5.88
N ALA A 46 2.92 1.36 4.90
CA ALA A 46 2.42 0.60 3.75
C ALA A 46 1.79 -0.74 4.14
N GLN A 47 2.35 -1.45 5.13
CA GLN A 47 1.75 -2.67 5.66
C GLN A 47 0.39 -2.41 6.31
N THR A 48 0.28 -1.30 7.06
CA THR A 48 -0.96 -0.88 7.72
C THR A 48 -2.05 -0.54 6.71
N PHE A 49 -1.74 0.27 5.70
CA PHE A 49 -2.67 0.63 4.64
C PHE A 49 -3.10 -0.59 3.82
N LEU A 50 -2.18 -1.49 3.49
CA LEU A 50 -2.49 -2.73 2.75
C LEU A 50 -3.41 -3.66 3.56
N ALA A 51 -3.20 -3.76 4.87
CA ALA A 51 -4.07 -4.52 5.75
C ALA A 51 -5.47 -3.88 5.89
N ALA A 52 -5.57 -2.55 5.88
CA ALA A 52 -6.84 -1.83 5.89
C ALA A 52 -7.61 -2.04 4.58
N ALA A 53 -6.94 -1.84 3.43
CA ALA A 53 -7.53 -2.00 2.11
C ALA A 53 -8.01 -3.45 1.87
N ARG A 54 -7.25 -4.46 2.32
CA ARG A 54 -7.66 -5.88 2.28
C ARG A 54 -8.91 -6.18 3.12
N ARG A 55 -9.07 -5.50 4.26
CA ARG A 55 -10.26 -5.66 5.10
C ARG A 55 -11.50 -5.06 4.46
N ASP A 56 -11.38 -3.89 3.82
CA ASP A 56 -12.52 -3.19 3.23
C ASP A 56 -12.94 -3.77 1.88
N THR A 57 -11.99 -4.13 1.02
CA THR A 57 -12.28 -4.75 -0.28
C THR A 57 -12.90 -6.14 -0.15
N GLY A 58 -12.87 -6.76 1.04
CA GLY A 58 -13.33 -8.14 1.24
C GLY A 58 -12.57 -9.14 0.37
N VAL A 59 -11.48 -8.72 -0.28
CA VAL A 59 -10.57 -9.58 -1.04
C VAL A 59 -9.77 -10.36 -0.01
N TYR A 60 -10.41 -11.40 0.52
CA TYR A 60 -9.67 -12.61 0.79
C TYR A 60 -8.90 -12.92 -0.50
N PRO A 61 -7.57 -13.14 -0.46
CA PRO A 61 -6.95 -13.85 -1.55
C PRO A 61 -7.74 -15.14 -1.66
N ILE A 62 -8.55 -15.25 -2.72
CA ILE A 62 -9.12 -16.51 -3.11
C ILE A 62 -7.90 -17.42 -3.25
N ALA A 63 -7.72 -18.27 -2.26
CA ALA A 63 -7.24 -19.60 -2.49
C ALA A 63 -8.20 -20.20 -3.52
N SER A 64 -7.99 -19.88 -4.79
CA SER A 64 -8.56 -20.59 -5.90
C SER A 64 -7.92 -21.97 -5.83
N GLY A 65 -8.55 -22.85 -5.05
CA GLY A 65 -8.33 -24.26 -5.19
C GLY A 65 -8.67 -24.67 -6.62
N ARG A 66 -7.70 -25.31 -7.28
CA ARG A 66 -7.90 -26.61 -7.89
C ARG A 66 -6.58 -27.36 -7.93
#